data_AF-A0A0P1B4M2-F1
#
_entry.id   AF-A0A0P1B4M2-F1
#
_cell.length_a   1.000
_cell.length_b   1.000
_cell.length_c   1.000
_cell.angle_alpha   90.00
_cell.angle_beta   90.00
_cell.angle_gamma   90.00
#
_symmetry.space_group_name_H-M   'P 1'
#
loop_
_entity.id
_entity.type
_entity.pdbx_description
1 polymer ?
#
loop_
_entity_poly.entity_id
_entity_poly.type
_entity_poly.pdbx_seq_one_letter_code
_entity_poly.pdbx_strand_id
1 'polypeptide(L)'
;MGPRGAKHTTMSDKIRIALCQHKEKNPKLTHEELIKWIEENHQITVSGSTITNTLKRSVELLDNFEDANLDTKRQRTVRYPNMESALFEWLTTYQDQVNMSGDLLKKTVAHFLDRTPWNSLFPSLWGEWLR
;
A
#
# COMPACT_ATOMS: atom_id res chain seq x y z
N MET A 1 32.01 15.80 -21.14
CA MET A 1 30.93 15.79 -20.14
C MET A 1 29.79 14.94 -20.68
N GLY A 2 29.67 13.69 -20.24
CA GLY A 2 28.52 12.84 -20.59
C GLY A 2 27.33 13.16 -19.68
N PRO A 3 26.08 13.04 -20.16
CA PRO A 3 24.92 13.28 -19.31
C PRO A 3 24.89 12.21 -18.21
N ARG A 4 24.85 12.67 -16.95
CA ARG A 4 24.69 11.82 -15.77
C ARG A 4 23.47 10.94 -16.00
N GLY A 5 23.66 9.63 -16.08
CA GLY A 5 22.60 8.67 -16.35
C GLY A 5 21.45 8.86 -15.38
N ALA A 6 20.33 9.37 -15.88
CA ALA A 6 19.10 9.46 -15.12
C ALA A 6 18.74 8.04 -14.67
N LYS A 7 18.76 7.81 -13.36
CA LYS A 7 18.25 6.55 -12.82
C LYS A 7 16.76 6.58 -13.05
N HIS A 8 16.27 5.73 -13.95
CA HIS A 8 14.84 5.41 -14.06
C HIS A 8 14.39 4.75 -12.76
N THR A 9 14.14 5.57 -11.74
CA THR A 9 13.67 5.13 -10.43
C THR A 9 12.15 5.23 -10.46
N THR A 10 11.48 4.15 -10.06
CA THR A 10 10.03 4.03 -10.08
C THR A 10 9.38 5.16 -9.26
N MET A 11 8.35 5.81 -9.82
CA MET A 11 7.47 6.72 -9.06
C MET A 11 6.88 5.96 -7.86
N SER A 12 7.27 6.34 -6.64
CA SER A 12 6.64 5.84 -5.42
C SER A 12 5.35 6.62 -5.12
N ASP A 13 4.48 6.07 -4.28
CA ASP A 13 3.23 6.74 -3.93
C ASP A 13 3.49 8.05 -3.16
N LYS A 14 4.56 8.12 -2.35
CA LYS A 14 5.05 9.37 -1.75
C LYS A 14 5.29 10.46 -2.79
N ILE A 15 5.96 10.14 -3.90
CA ILE A 15 6.28 11.11 -4.96
C ILE A 15 5.01 11.50 -5.73
N ARG A 16 4.12 10.53 -5.99
CA ARG A 16 2.81 10.80 -6.62
C ARG A 16 1.98 11.78 -5.80
N ILE A 17 1.92 11.57 -4.49
CA ILE A 17 1.16 12.40 -3.56
C ILE A 17 1.78 13.80 -3.46
N ALA A 18 3.11 13.89 -3.32
CA ALA A 18 3.82 15.16 -3.30
C ALA A 18 3.58 15.97 -4.59
N LEU A 19 3.56 15.32 -5.75
CA LEU A 19 3.20 15.94 -7.03
C LEU A 19 1.76 16.49 -7.02
N CYS A 20 0.79 15.70 -6.55
CA CYS A 20 -0.61 16.12 -6.47
C CYS A 20 -0.77 17.35 -5.56
N GLN A 21 -0.19 17.33 -4.36
CA GLN A 21 -0.20 18.46 -3.43
C GLN A 21 0.48 19.70 -4.02
N HIS A 22 1.58 19.52 -4.76
CA HIS A 22 2.29 20.63 -5.40
C HIS A 22 1.44 21.29 -6.49
N LYS A 23 0.70 20.49 -7.28
CA LYS A 23 -0.22 20.97 -8.31
C LYS A 23 -1.45 21.66 -7.71
N GLU A 24 -1.99 21.18 -6.59
CA GLU A 24 -3.09 21.85 -5.88
C GLU A 24 -2.69 23.24 -5.36
N LYS A 25 -1.48 23.35 -4.80
CA LYS A 25 -0.93 24.63 -4.32
C LYS A 25 -0.58 25.57 -5.48
N ASN A 26 -0.26 25.02 -6.65
CA ASN A 26 0.19 25.78 -7.82
C ASN A 26 -0.60 25.37 -9.08
N PRO A 27 -1.90 25.70 -9.17
CA PRO A 27 -2.77 25.21 -10.25
C PRO A 27 -2.34 25.69 -11.64
N LYS A 28 -1.58 26.78 -11.73
CA LYS A 28 -1.10 27.37 -12.98
C LYS A 28 0.11 26.66 -13.59
N LEU A 29 0.79 25.78 -12.84
CA LEU A 29 1.98 25.10 -13.37
C LEU A 29 1.62 24.21 -14.56
N THR A 30 2.40 24.33 -15.61
CA THR A 30 2.34 23.49 -16.80
C THR A 30 2.87 22.09 -16.52
N HIS A 31 2.56 21.13 -17.40
CA HIS A 31 3.09 19.78 -17.28
C HIS A 31 4.61 19.73 -17.35
N GLU A 32 5.24 20.59 -18.16
CA GLU A 32 6.71 20.65 -18.26
C GLU A 32 7.35 21.11 -16.95
N GLU A 33 6.76 22.11 -16.30
CA GLU A 33 7.22 22.60 -15.01
C GLU A 33 7.07 21.54 -13.91
N LEU A 34 6.01 20.73 -13.95
CA LEU A 34 5.82 19.62 -13.01
C LEU A 34 6.85 18.50 -13.21
N ILE A 35 7.22 18.19 -14.45
CA ILE A 35 8.28 17.21 -14.76
C ILE A 35 9.60 17.72 -14.18
N LYS A 36 9.95 18.96 -14.48
CA LYS A 36 11.17 19.59 -14.00
C LYS A 36 11.24 19.62 -12.47
N TRP A 37 10.13 19.96 -11.82
CA TRP A 37 10.03 19.93 -10.36
C TRP A 37 10.29 18.54 -9.77
N ILE A 38 9.77 17.46 -10.39
CA ILE A 38 10.05 16.08 -9.95
C ILE A 38 11.54 15.73 -10.15
N GLU A 39 12.10 16.08 -11.29
CA GLU A 39 13.51 15.81 -11.60
C GLU A 39 14.45 16.49 -10.60
N GLU A 40 14.15 17.74 -10.24
CA GLU A 40 14.95 18.54 -9.31
C GLU A 40 14.80 18.07 -7.85
N ASN A 41 13.56 17.82 -7.39
CA ASN A 41 13.30 17.48 -5.98
C ASN A 41 13.47 16.00 -5.64
N HIS A 42 13.24 15.10 -6.60
CA HIS A 42 13.22 13.66 -6.36
C HIS A 42 14.29 12.90 -7.15
N GLN A 43 15.05 13.58 -8.02
CA GLN A 43 16.13 12.97 -8.82
C GLN A 43 15.66 11.79 -9.69
N ILE A 44 14.42 11.84 -10.16
CA ILE A 44 13.83 10.84 -11.06
C ILE A 44 13.33 11.50 -12.34
N THR A 45 13.46 10.81 -13.47
CA THR A 45 12.90 11.24 -14.74
C THR A 45 11.55 10.57 -14.98
N VAL A 46 10.56 11.36 -15.36
CA VAL A 46 9.18 10.91 -15.60
C VAL A 46 8.67 11.40 -16.94
N SER A 47 7.88 10.57 -17.62
CA SER A 47 7.21 10.99 -18.86
C SER A 47 6.02 11.91 -18.55
N GLY A 48 5.63 12.75 -19.52
CA GLY A 48 4.40 13.54 -19.41
C GLY A 48 3.13 12.69 -19.26
N SER A 49 3.14 11.47 -19.82
CA SER A 49 2.06 10.49 -19.59
C SER A 49 1.98 10.03 -18.13
N THR A 50 3.12 9.91 -17.44
CA THR A 50 3.17 9.55 -16.01
C THR A 50 2.58 10.66 -15.15
N ILE A 51 2.91 11.92 -15.44
CA ILE A 51 2.32 13.09 -14.78
C ILE A 51 0.80 13.08 -14.96
N THR A 52 0.35 12.97 -16.21
CA THR A 52 -1.09 12.98 -16.54
C THR A 52 -1.85 11.87 -15.82
N ASN A 53 -1.34 10.64 -15.84
CA ASN A 53 -1.97 9.50 -15.18
C ASN A 53 -1.99 9.65 -13.65
N THR A 54 -0.95 10.26 -13.07
CA THR A 54 -0.88 10.52 -11.63
C THR A 54 -1.91 11.59 -11.24
N LEU A 55 -1.98 12.70 -11.98
CA LEU A 55 -2.94 13.77 -11.71
C LEU A 55 -4.39 13.33 -11.91
N LYS A 56 -4.68 12.46 -12.88
CA LYS A 56 -6.03 11.87 -13.03
C LYS A 56 -6.51 11.10 -11.81
N ARG A 57 -5.57 10.53 -11.05
CA ARG A 57 -5.83 9.74 -9.84
C ARG A 57 -5.57 10.55 -8.57
N SER A 58 -5.50 11.88 -8.65
CA SER A 58 -5.13 12.73 -7.51
C SER A 58 -6.06 12.53 -6.32
N VAL A 59 -7.37 12.46 -6.55
CA VAL A 59 -8.38 12.25 -5.51
C VAL A 59 -8.14 10.93 -4.79
N GLU A 60 -8.04 9.81 -5.54
CA GLU A 60 -7.73 8.50 -4.96
C GLU A 60 -6.41 8.50 -4.16
N LEU A 61 -5.38 9.17 -4.68
CA LEU A 61 -4.06 9.19 -4.04
C LEU A 61 -4.04 10.02 -2.76
N LEU A 62 -4.79 11.12 -2.71
CA LEU A 62 -4.87 12.00 -1.56
C LEU A 62 -5.80 11.44 -0.48
N ASP A 63 -6.91 10.80 -0.85
CA ASP A 63 -7.81 10.16 0.11
C ASP A 63 -7.15 8.95 0.78
N ASN A 64 -6.41 8.13 0.03
CA ASN A 64 -5.70 6.96 0.58
C ASN A 64 -4.40 7.33 1.33
N PHE A 65 -3.96 8.59 1.31
CA PHE A 65 -2.73 9.03 1.98
C PHE A 65 -2.86 9.01 3.51
N GLU A 66 -4.03 9.34 4.05
CA GLU A 66 -4.24 9.40 5.51
C GLU A 66 -4.17 8.01 6.15
N ASP A 67 -4.56 6.96 5.42
CA ASP A 67 -4.62 5.58 5.91
C ASP A 67 -3.39 4.72 5.58
N ALA A 68 -2.54 5.14 4.64
CA ALA A 68 -1.45 4.30 4.13
C ALA A 68 -0.09 4.66 4.71
N ASN A 69 0.58 3.70 5.35
CA ASN A 69 1.99 3.79 5.69
C ASN A 69 2.84 3.84 4.40
N LEU A 70 3.22 5.04 3.98
CA LEU A 70 3.71 5.37 2.63
C LEU A 70 5.08 4.80 2.25
N ASP A 71 5.79 4.17 3.19
CA ASP A 71 7.02 3.40 2.92
C ASP A 71 6.74 1.94 2.56
N THR A 72 5.49 1.48 2.70
CA THR A 72 5.18 0.06 2.55
C THR A 72 4.90 -0.27 1.09
N LYS A 73 5.92 -0.86 0.45
CA LYS A 73 5.83 -1.55 -0.84
C LYS A 73 4.55 -2.38 -0.94
N ARG A 74 3.57 -1.89 -1.71
CA ARG A 74 2.31 -2.56 -2.11
C ARG A 74 1.51 -3.13 -0.93
N GLN A 75 0.34 -2.54 -0.65
CA GLN A 75 -0.72 -3.21 0.09
C GLN A 75 -1.00 -4.57 -0.61
N ARG A 76 -0.51 -5.67 -0.01
CA ARG A 76 -0.81 -7.02 -0.48
C ARG A 76 -2.30 -7.20 -0.27
N THR A 77 -3.05 -7.48 -1.34
CA THR A 77 -4.43 -7.94 -1.20
C THR A 77 -4.38 -9.22 -0.36
N VAL A 78 -4.80 -9.10 0.90
CA VAL A 78 -4.81 -10.22 1.83
C VAL A 78 -5.95 -11.14 1.42
N ARG A 79 -5.61 -12.35 0.97
CA ARG A 79 -6.60 -13.32 0.45
C ARG A 79 -7.51 -13.85 1.56
N TYR A 80 -7.04 -13.82 2.80
CA TYR A 80 -7.76 -14.35 3.98
C TYR A 80 -7.56 -13.43 5.20
N PRO A 81 -8.16 -12.22 5.21
CA PRO A 81 -7.85 -11.20 6.22
C PRO A 81 -8.12 -11.70 7.65
N ASN A 82 -9.25 -12.36 7.87
CA ASN A 82 -9.61 -12.87 9.19
C ASN A 82 -8.67 -14.00 9.67
N MET A 83 -8.20 -14.85 8.75
CA MET A 83 -7.26 -15.93 9.08
C MET A 83 -5.87 -15.36 9.39
N GLU A 84 -5.40 -14.39 8.60
CA GLU A 84 -4.11 -13.74 8.83
C GLU A 84 -4.11 -12.97 10.16
N SER A 85 -5.21 -12.30 10.54
CA SER A 85 -5.36 -11.67 11.85
C SER A 85 -5.32 -12.68 13.00
N ALA A 86 -6.10 -13.77 12.92
CA ALA A 86 -6.09 -14.81 13.96
C ALA A 86 -4.71 -15.48 14.10
N LEU A 87 -4.01 -15.69 13.00
CA LEU A 87 -2.64 -16.21 13.00
C LEU A 87 -1.67 -15.20 13.64
N PHE A 88 -1.84 -13.91 13.36
CA PHE A 88 -1.02 -12.84 13.93
C PHE A 88 -1.20 -12.69 15.45
N GLU A 89 -2.44 -12.77 15.94
CA GLU A 89 -2.74 -12.76 17.38
C GLU A 89 -2.13 -13.97 18.08
N TRP A 90 -2.27 -15.15 17.50
CA TRP A 90 -1.62 -16.36 18.01
C TRP A 90 -0.09 -16.22 18.01
N LEU A 91 0.49 -15.77 16.90
CA LEU A 91 1.93 -15.54 16.79
C LEU A 91 2.41 -14.57 17.87
N THR A 92 1.72 -13.46 18.05
CA THR A 92 2.09 -12.42 19.02
C THR A 92 2.04 -12.93 20.46
N THR A 93 1.06 -13.78 20.77
CA THR A 93 0.84 -14.33 22.10
C THR A 93 1.88 -15.39 22.48
N TYR A 94 2.34 -16.20 21.51
CA TYR A 94 3.16 -17.38 21.78
C TYR A 94 4.63 -17.26 21.29
N GLN A 95 5.00 -16.18 20.59
CA GLN A 95 6.37 -15.99 20.07
C GLN A 95 7.46 -16.02 21.16
N ASP A 96 7.16 -15.55 22.37
CA ASP A 96 8.12 -15.53 23.49
C ASP A 96 8.26 -16.89 24.18
N GLN A 97 7.32 -17.81 23.91
CA GLN A 97 7.22 -19.12 24.57
C GLN A 97 7.56 -20.28 23.63
N VAL A 98 7.45 -20.06 22.32
CA VAL A 98 7.62 -21.09 21.29
C VAL A 98 8.56 -20.58 20.22
N ASN A 99 9.52 -21.41 19.82
CA ASN A 99 10.38 -21.08 18.70
C ASN A 99 9.58 -21.14 17.39
N MET A 100 9.22 -19.96 16.87
CA MET A 100 8.34 -19.80 15.71
C MET A 100 9.07 -20.10 14.40
N SER A 101 9.24 -21.39 14.11
CA SER A 101 9.76 -21.84 12.82
C SER A 101 8.71 -21.72 11.70
N GLY A 102 9.17 -21.55 10.47
CA GLY A 102 8.28 -21.50 9.29
C GLY A 102 7.42 -22.76 9.12
N ASP A 103 7.90 -23.92 9.56
CA ASP A 103 7.14 -25.17 9.48
C ASP A 103 6.06 -25.28 10.56
N LEU A 104 6.27 -24.67 11.73
CA LEU A 104 5.24 -24.53 12.75
C LEU A 104 4.11 -23.62 12.23
N LEU A 105 4.45 -22.48 11.64
CA LEU A 105 3.49 -21.57 11.00
C LEU A 105 2.65 -22.26 9.93
N LYS A 106 3.25 -23.06 9.04
CA LYS A 106 2.51 -23.83 8.02
C LYS A 106 1.51 -24.80 8.63
N LYS A 107 1.91 -25.53 9.69
CA LYS A 107 1.02 -26.46 10.40
C LYS A 107 -0.14 -25.72 11.08
N THR A 108 0.14 -24.57 11.71
CA THR A 108 -0.87 -23.74 12.34
C THR A 108 -1.86 -23.19 11.31
N VAL A 109 -1.39 -22.70 10.16
CA VAL A 109 -2.26 -22.25 9.06
C VAL A 109 -3.12 -23.39 8.54
N ALA A 110 -2.54 -24.59 8.33
CA ALA A 110 -3.31 -25.76 7.90
C ALA A 110 -4.38 -26.15 8.93
N HIS A 111 -4.06 -26.06 10.22
CA HIS A 111 -5.02 -26.29 11.31
C HIS A 111 -6.16 -25.27 11.31
N PHE A 112 -5.86 -23.98 11.14
CA PHE A 112 -6.90 -22.95 11.01
C PHE A 112 -7.78 -23.16 9.77
N LEU A 113 -7.22 -23.57 8.64
CA LEU A 113 -7.97 -23.85 7.41
C LEU A 113 -8.86 -25.09 7.52
N ASP A 114 -8.43 -26.13 8.23
CA ASP A 114 -9.16 -27.39 8.39
C ASP A 114 -10.35 -27.28 9.38
N ARG A 115 -10.25 -26.36 10.34
CA ARG A 115 -11.21 -26.27 11.47
C ARG A 115 -12.38 -25.29 11.26
N THR A 116 -12.42 -24.55 10.15
CA THR A 116 -13.51 -23.60 9.84
C THR A 116 -14.30 -23.98 8.59
N PRO A 117 -15.59 -24.35 8.69
CA PRO A 117 -16.52 -24.01 7.63
C PRO A 117 -16.68 -22.48 7.66
N TRP A 118 -16.55 -21.82 6.51
CA TRP A 118 -16.45 -20.35 6.34
C TRP A 118 -17.65 -19.51 6.86
N ASN A 119 -18.55 -20.07 7.68
CA ASN A 119 -19.82 -19.45 8.03
C ASN A 119 -20.24 -19.57 9.52
N SER A 120 -19.37 -20.01 10.46
CA SER A 120 -19.86 -20.38 11.80
C SER A 120 -19.10 -19.87 13.03
N LEU A 121 -18.22 -18.86 12.93
CA LEU A 121 -17.50 -18.35 14.12
C LEU A 121 -17.72 -16.88 14.50
N PHE A 122 -18.75 -16.21 13.96
CA PHE A 122 -19.21 -14.93 14.52
C PHE A 122 -20.74 -14.77 14.44
N PRO A 123 -21.52 -15.19 15.45
CA PRO A 123 -22.82 -14.59 15.72
C PRO A 123 -22.60 -13.19 16.32
N SER A 124 -23.40 -12.22 15.86
CA SER A 124 -23.53 -10.84 16.35
C SER A 124 -22.39 -9.84 16.05
N LEU A 125 -22.17 -9.54 14.77
CA LEU A 125 -21.91 -8.16 14.29
C LEU A 125 -22.37 -7.97 12.82
N TRP A 126 -23.30 -8.80 12.36
CA TRP A 126 -23.90 -8.77 11.02
C TRP A 126 -25.41 -8.52 11.10
N GLY A 127 -25.83 -7.64 12.02
CA GLY A 127 -27.24 -7.31 12.27
C GLY A 127 -27.76 -6.06 11.57
N GLU A 128 -26.92 -5.26 10.90
CA GLU A 128 -27.32 -3.91 10.45
C GLU A 128 -27.06 -3.58 8.97
N TRP A 129 -26.55 -4.51 8.16
CA TRP A 129 -26.31 -4.26 6.72
C TRP A 129 -27.32 -4.93 5.77
N LEU A 130 -28.42 -5.47 6.30
CA LEU A 130 -29.56 -5.97 5.52
C LEU A 130 -30.86 -5.29 5.98
N ARG A 131 -30.92 -3.98 5.76
CA ARG A 131 -32.17 -3.25 5.58
C ARG A 131 -32.08 -2.37 4.35
#